data_AF-A0A421AX77-F1
#
_entry.id   AF-A0A421AX77-F1
#
_cell.length_a   1.000
_cell.length_b   1.000
_cell.length_c   1.000
_cell.angle_alpha   90.00
_cell.angle_beta   90.00
_cell.angle_gamma   90.00
#
_symmetry.space_group_name_H-M   'P 1'
#
loop_
_entity.id
_entity.type
_entity.pdbx_description
1 polymer ?
#
loop_
_entity_poly.entity_id
_entity_poly.type
_entity_poly.pdbx_seq_one_letter_code
_entity_poly.pdbx_strand_id
1 'polypeptide(L)'
;MSAFLVDVEHIDALLTAGLVYGRDRSPLTWYYPMPESGQPEDLSVLAHQLSPASAGRIGAMLLAENVRSVNHAHQRDQWEPPYLFQELPGQPDPVVVLKAISCLQNQSCEHPGWPDSEAYAFLDALHRMTVTQLPGWRELSNSAWPIQDRLIFDHPRPA
;
A
#
# COMPACT_ATOMS: atom_id res chain seq x y z
N MET A 1 19.68 2.22 3.20
CA MET A 1 19.64 0.78 2.84
C MET A 1 20.04 0.68 1.38
N SER A 2 20.04 -0.48 0.73
CA SER A 2 20.18 -0.53 -0.74
C SER A 2 18.81 -0.69 -1.37
N ALA A 3 18.29 0.37 -1.99
CA ALA A 3 17.06 0.30 -2.77
C ALA A 3 17.24 -0.61 -4.00
N PHE A 4 16.22 -1.40 -4.34
CA PHE A 4 16.17 -2.20 -5.55
C PHE A 4 14.81 -2.10 -6.25
N LEU A 5 14.79 -2.44 -7.55
CA LEU A 5 13.55 -2.52 -8.31
C LEU A 5 12.81 -3.79 -7.92
N VAL A 6 11.57 -3.66 -7.47
CA VAL A 6 10.71 -4.82 -7.21
C VAL A 6 10.23 -5.42 -8.53
N ASP A 7 9.99 -6.73 -8.53
CA ASP A 7 9.37 -7.41 -9.66
C ASP A 7 7.89 -6.98 -9.80
N VAL A 8 7.35 -7.07 -11.01
CA VAL A 8 5.96 -6.67 -11.29
C VAL A 8 4.95 -7.51 -10.52
N GLU A 9 5.28 -8.78 -10.26
CA GLU A 9 4.50 -9.71 -9.45
C GLU A 9 4.31 -9.20 -8.01
N HIS A 10 5.28 -8.45 -7.48
CA HIS A 10 5.17 -7.83 -6.16
C HIS A 10 4.06 -6.77 -6.14
N ILE A 11 3.96 -5.97 -7.20
CA ILE A 11 2.92 -4.97 -7.37
C ILE A 11 1.57 -5.63 -7.68
N ASP A 12 1.56 -6.65 -8.55
CA ASP A 12 0.36 -7.43 -8.86
C ASP A 12 -0.24 -8.07 -7.61
N ALA A 13 0.58 -8.57 -6.68
CA ALA A 13 0.12 -9.10 -5.41
C ALA A 13 -0.59 -8.05 -4.55
N LEU A 14 -0.06 -6.82 -4.47
CA LEU A 14 -0.65 -5.72 -3.71
C LEU A 14 -1.99 -5.27 -4.30
N LEU A 15 -2.06 -5.13 -5.63
CA LEU A 15 -3.29 -4.75 -6.32
C LEU A 15 -4.35 -5.85 -6.25
N THR A 16 -3.95 -7.11 -6.43
CA THR A 16 -4.83 -8.26 -6.24
C THR A 16 -5.41 -8.27 -4.84
N ALA A 17 -4.58 -8.04 -3.80
CA ALA A 17 -5.05 -7.95 -2.43
C ALA A 17 -6.10 -6.86 -2.22
N GLY A 18 -5.83 -5.64 -2.68
CA GLY A 18 -6.78 -4.53 -2.57
C GLY A 18 -8.10 -4.80 -3.31
N LEU A 19 -8.05 -5.43 -4.49
CA LEU A 19 -9.23 -5.80 -5.27
C LEU A 19 -10.05 -6.88 -4.55
N VAL A 20 -9.41 -7.96 -4.10
CA VAL A 20 -10.10 -9.08 -3.43
C VAL A 20 -10.73 -8.61 -2.11
N TYR A 21 -9.97 -7.91 -1.26
CA TYR A 21 -10.50 -7.39 0.01
C TYR A 21 -11.62 -6.35 -0.18
N GLY A 22 -11.58 -5.61 -1.29
CA GLY A 22 -12.62 -4.65 -1.66
C GLY A 22 -13.92 -5.27 -2.16
N ARG A 23 -13.89 -6.50 -2.70
CA ARG A 23 -15.10 -7.21 -3.19
C ARG A 23 -16.07 -7.55 -2.06
N ASP A 24 -15.53 -7.97 -0.91
CA ASP A 24 -16.34 -8.36 0.26
C ASP A 24 -16.80 -7.18 1.12
N ARG A 25 -16.31 -5.97 0.82
CA ARG A 25 -16.54 -4.75 1.61
C ARG A 25 -16.71 -3.54 0.69
N SER A 26 -16.07 -2.44 1.06
CA SER A 26 -15.95 -1.25 0.23
C SER A 26 -14.64 -1.29 -0.55
N PRO A 27 -14.62 -0.82 -1.80
CA PRO A 27 -13.41 -0.69 -2.58
C PRO A 27 -12.31 0.12 -1.87
N LEU A 28 -11.05 -0.27 -2.10
CA LEU A 28 -9.91 0.48 -1.58
C LEU A 28 -9.93 1.90 -2.13
N THR A 29 -10.02 2.86 -1.21
CA THR A 29 -10.10 4.28 -1.51
C THR A 29 -8.98 5.00 -0.75
N TRP A 30 -8.29 5.91 -1.43
CA TRP A 30 -7.31 6.80 -0.82
C TRP A 30 -7.52 8.22 -1.35
N TYR A 31 -6.88 9.17 -0.69
CA TYR A 31 -7.07 10.58 -0.92
C TYR A 31 -5.71 11.16 -1.31
N TYR A 32 -5.66 11.86 -2.44
CA TYR A 32 -4.44 12.50 -2.90
C TYR A 32 -4.76 13.86 -3.53
N PRO A 33 -3.95 14.91 -3.26
CA PRO A 33 -4.16 16.21 -3.88
C PRO A 33 -4.03 16.11 -5.39
N MET A 34 -4.97 16.69 -6.12
CA MET A 34 -4.75 16.97 -7.53
C MET A 34 -3.76 18.14 -7.62
N PRO A 35 -2.70 18.07 -8.44
CA PRO A 35 -1.94 19.28 -8.74
C PRO A 35 -2.89 20.24 -9.49
N GLU A 36 -3.34 21.30 -8.79
CA GLU A 36 -4.23 22.27 -9.41
C GLU A 36 -3.53 23.05 -10.51
N SER A 37 -4.33 23.46 -11.48
CA SER A 37 -4.12 24.57 -12.39
C SER A 37 -3.84 25.88 -11.64
N GLY A 38 -2.65 26.03 -11.05
CA GLY A 38 -2.04 27.30 -10.69
C GLY A 38 -2.71 28.17 -9.63
N GLN A 39 -3.68 27.67 -8.83
CA GLN A 39 -4.26 28.43 -7.72
C GLN A 39 -3.85 27.81 -6.36
N PRO A 40 -3.27 28.58 -5.42
CA PRO A 40 -2.68 28.01 -4.20
C PRO A 40 -3.67 27.61 -3.09
N GLU A 41 -4.96 27.92 -3.21
CA GLU A 41 -5.89 27.91 -2.06
C GLU A 41 -7.01 26.85 -2.12
N ASP A 42 -7.11 26.05 -3.19
CA ASP A 42 -8.17 25.04 -3.35
C ASP A 42 -7.58 23.63 -3.54
N LEU A 43 -7.00 23.07 -2.46
CA LEU A 43 -6.59 21.66 -2.47
C LEU A 43 -7.84 20.76 -2.44
N SER A 44 -8.49 20.60 -3.59
CA SER A 44 -9.49 19.55 -3.77
C SER A 44 -8.79 18.20 -3.67
N VAL A 45 -9.01 17.52 -2.55
CA VAL A 45 -8.50 16.17 -2.32
C VAL A 45 -9.41 15.20 -3.05
N LEU A 46 -8.92 14.58 -4.12
CA LEU A 46 -9.71 13.63 -4.89
C LEU A 46 -9.71 12.28 -4.17
N ALA A 47 -10.89 11.66 -4.07
CA ALA A 47 -11.00 10.27 -3.69
C ALA A 47 -10.65 9.40 -4.90
N HIS A 48 -9.53 8.69 -4.81
CA HIS A 48 -9.11 7.69 -5.78
C HIS A 48 -9.58 6.30 -5.34
N GLN A 49 -9.90 5.44 -6.30
CA GLN A 49 -10.43 4.11 -6.02
C GLN A 49 -9.71 3.04 -6.84
N LEU A 50 -9.37 1.92 -6.18
CA LEU A 50 -8.88 0.72 -6.83
C LEU A 50 -10.06 -0.06 -7.41
N SER A 51 -9.97 -0.35 -8.70
CA SER A 51 -10.90 -1.15 -9.47
C SER A 51 -10.12 -1.91 -10.55
N PRO A 52 -10.69 -2.95 -11.17
CA PRO A 52 -10.02 -3.65 -12.27
C PRO A 52 -9.60 -2.69 -13.41
N ALA A 53 -10.41 -1.65 -13.67
CA ALA A 53 -10.12 -0.65 -14.70
C ALA A 53 -8.98 0.32 -14.32
N SER A 54 -8.80 0.61 -13.02
CA SER A 54 -7.75 1.51 -12.54
C SER A 54 -6.45 0.80 -12.15
N ALA A 55 -6.47 -0.52 -11.96
CA ALA A 55 -5.33 -1.31 -11.47
C ALA A 55 -4.05 -1.11 -12.31
N GLY A 56 -4.14 -1.12 -13.63
CA GLY A 56 -2.98 -0.89 -14.51
C GLY A 56 -2.30 0.47 -14.28
N ARG A 57 -3.09 1.55 -14.17
CA ARG A 57 -2.55 2.90 -13.87
C ARG A 57 -1.90 2.94 -12.49
N ILE A 58 -2.55 2.35 -11.49
CA ILE A 58 -2.07 2.37 -10.10
C ILE A 58 -0.77 1.57 -9.97
N GLY A 59 -0.67 0.40 -10.60
CA GLY A 59 0.57 -0.37 -10.57
C GLY A 59 1.72 0.32 -11.30
N ALA A 60 1.44 1.01 -12.42
CA ALA A 60 2.44 1.86 -13.07
C ALA A 60 2.91 3.00 -12.16
N MET A 61 1.99 3.63 -11.41
CA MET A 61 2.33 4.66 -10.41
C MET A 61 3.22 4.10 -9.29
N LEU A 62 2.90 2.91 -8.76
CA LEU A 62 3.71 2.26 -7.72
C LEU A 62 5.11 1.91 -8.22
N LEU A 63 5.21 1.40 -9.45
CA LEU A 63 6.48 1.07 -10.08
C LEU A 63 7.34 2.31 -10.34
N ALA A 64 6.72 3.40 -10.80
CA ALA A 64 7.38 4.67 -11.01
C ALA A 64 7.99 5.24 -9.73
N GLU A 65 7.27 5.12 -8.60
CA GLU A 65 7.80 5.58 -7.31
C GLU A 65 9.01 4.74 -6.85
N ASN A 66 8.95 3.42 -7.03
CA ASN A 66 10.09 2.56 -6.73
C ASN A 66 11.31 2.87 -7.63
N VAL A 67 11.09 3.11 -8.92
CA VAL A 67 12.15 3.54 -9.85
C VAL A 67 12.74 4.87 -9.42
N ARG A 68 11.92 5.85 -9.02
CA ARG A 68 12.36 7.15 -8.50
C ARG A 68 13.27 7.00 -7.28
N SER A 69 12.93 6.12 -6.35
CA SER A 69 13.75 5.80 -5.18
C SER A 69 15.09 5.17 -5.54
N VAL A 70 15.10 4.18 -6.43
CA VAL A 70 16.33 3.54 -6.93
C VAL A 70 17.23 4.55 -7.66
N ASN A 71 16.65 5.39 -8.52
CA ASN A 71 17.37 6.45 -9.22
C ASN A 71 18.00 7.43 -8.23
N HIS A 72 17.27 7.86 -7.20
CA HIS A 72 17.79 8.73 -6.16
C HIS A 72 18.94 8.08 -5.36
N ALA A 73 18.74 6.85 -4.89
CA ALA A 73 19.71 6.14 -4.05
C ALA A 73 21.02 5.83 -4.78
N HIS A 74 20.94 5.49 -6.07
CA HIS A 74 22.08 5.06 -6.87
C HIS A 74 22.59 6.12 -7.84
N GLN A 75 22.03 7.34 -7.82
CA GLN A 75 22.35 8.44 -8.74
C GLN A 75 22.24 8.01 -10.22
N ARG A 76 21.12 7.34 -10.54
CA ARG A 76 20.81 6.86 -11.89
C ARG A 76 19.62 7.62 -12.47
N ASP A 77 19.41 7.43 -13.77
CA ASP A 77 18.29 7.99 -14.51
C ASP A 77 17.66 6.89 -15.39
N GLN A 78 17.13 5.86 -14.73
CA GLN A 78 16.45 4.75 -15.38
C GLN A 78 14.99 5.13 -15.65
N TRP A 79 14.51 4.78 -16.83
CA TRP A 79 13.11 4.88 -17.19
C TRP A 79 12.30 3.77 -16.53
N GLU A 80 11.04 4.07 -16.21
CA GLU A 80 10.11 3.07 -15.75
C GLU A 80 9.83 2.03 -16.84
N PRO A 81 9.90 0.72 -16.54
CA PRO A 81 9.46 -0.28 -17.49
C PRO A 81 7.93 -0.22 -17.67
N PRO A 82 7.39 -0.69 -18.82
CA PRO A 82 5.96 -0.77 -19.01
C PRO A 82 5.34 -1.73 -17.99
N TYR A 83 4.17 -1.36 -17.46
CA TYR A 83 3.44 -2.16 -16.49
C TYR A 83 2.07 -2.57 -17.04
N LEU A 84 1.77 -3.86 -16.93
CA LEU A 84 0.47 -4.44 -17.24
C LEU A 84 0.03 -5.29 -16.06
N PHE A 85 -1.05 -4.87 -15.39
CA PHE A 85 -1.58 -5.59 -14.25
C PHE A 85 -2.04 -7.00 -14.62
N GLN A 86 -1.61 -7.98 -13.84
CA GLN A 86 -2.11 -9.35 -13.90
C GLN A 86 -2.61 -9.76 -12.51
N GLU A 87 -3.90 -10.09 -12.41
CA GLU A 87 -4.47 -10.57 -11.13
C GLU A 87 -3.85 -11.92 -10.77
N LEU A 88 -3.32 -12.04 -9.54
CA LEU A 88 -2.75 -13.28 -9.05
C LEU A 88 -3.85 -14.24 -8.58
N PRO A 89 -3.71 -15.56 -8.79
CA PRO A 89 -4.70 -16.52 -8.34
C PRO A 89 -4.70 -16.70 -6.82
N GLY A 90 -5.86 -17.02 -6.26
CA GLY A 90 -6.01 -17.43 -4.85
C GLY A 90 -6.55 -16.36 -3.92
N GLN A 91 -6.50 -16.64 -2.61
CA GLN A 91 -6.93 -15.72 -1.56
C GLN A 91 -5.70 -15.08 -0.91
N PRO A 92 -5.60 -13.73 -0.88
CA PRO A 92 -4.45 -13.05 -0.30
C PRO A 92 -4.35 -13.27 1.22
N ASP A 93 -3.22 -13.80 1.68
CA ASP A 93 -2.89 -13.87 3.10
C ASP A 93 -2.52 -12.46 3.61
N PRO A 94 -3.22 -11.92 4.62
CA PRO A 94 -2.97 -10.56 5.12
C PRO A 94 -1.56 -10.35 5.66
N VAL A 95 -0.92 -11.38 6.23
CA VAL A 95 0.47 -11.28 6.71
C VAL A 95 1.44 -11.16 5.54
N VAL A 96 1.20 -11.90 4.46
CA VAL A 96 2.00 -11.81 3.23
C VAL A 96 1.85 -10.43 2.60
N VAL A 97 0.62 -9.92 2.52
CA VAL A 97 0.33 -8.58 1.97
C VAL A 97 0.99 -7.49 2.80
N LEU A 98 0.92 -7.54 4.14
CA LEU A 98 1.60 -6.56 5.01
C LEU A 98 3.12 -6.56 4.81
N LYS A 99 3.74 -7.73 4.67
CA LYS A 99 5.17 -7.84 4.35
C LYS A 99 5.49 -7.23 2.98
N ALA A 100 4.64 -7.47 1.98
CA ALA A 100 4.80 -6.90 0.65
C ALA A 100 4.68 -5.36 0.67
N ILE A 101 3.74 -4.81 1.45
CA ILE A 101 3.61 -3.36 1.66
C ILE A 101 4.90 -2.81 2.28
N SER A 102 5.36 -3.39 3.40
CA SER A 102 6.58 -2.92 4.07
C SER A 102 7.80 -2.99 3.16
N CYS A 103 7.91 -4.04 2.34
CA CYS A 103 8.96 -4.17 1.35
C CYS A 103 8.90 -3.02 0.34
N LEU A 104 7.77 -2.80 -0.31
CA LEU A 104 7.66 -1.77 -1.35
C LEU A 104 7.86 -0.35 -0.78
N GLN A 105 7.33 -0.07 0.41
CA GLN A 105 7.57 1.21 1.09
C GLN A 105 9.07 1.43 1.33
N ASN A 106 9.76 0.42 1.86
CA ASN A 106 11.19 0.51 2.12
C ASN A 106 12.02 0.65 0.84
N GLN A 107 11.59 0.04 -0.27
CA GLN A 107 12.26 0.19 -1.56
C GLN A 107 11.93 1.51 -2.28
N SER A 108 10.92 2.24 -1.83
CA SER A 108 10.43 3.47 -2.47
C SER A 108 10.78 4.75 -1.69
N CYS A 109 11.39 4.65 -0.51
CA CYS A 109 11.51 5.78 0.42
C CYS A 109 12.84 6.57 0.37
N GLU A 110 13.77 6.28 -0.54
CA GLU A 110 15.10 6.90 -0.49
C GLU A 110 15.12 8.37 -0.96
N HIS A 111 14.03 8.87 -1.57
CA HIS A 111 13.93 10.27 -2.03
C HIS A 111 13.03 11.14 -1.13
N PRO A 112 13.29 12.46 -1.02
CA PRO A 112 12.61 13.33 -0.04
C PRO A 112 11.11 13.50 -0.28
N GLY A 113 10.63 13.36 -1.52
CA GLY A 113 9.21 13.47 -1.85
C GLY A 113 8.35 12.24 -1.50
N TRP A 114 8.94 11.17 -0.97
CA TRP A 114 8.23 9.92 -0.67
C TRP A 114 7.02 10.09 0.26
N PRO A 115 7.11 10.81 1.41
CA PRO A 115 5.99 10.93 2.35
C PRO A 115 4.75 11.61 1.74
N ASP A 116 4.95 12.44 0.71
CA ASP A 116 3.91 13.21 0.03
C ASP A 116 3.49 12.57 -1.31
N SER A 117 3.92 11.34 -1.58
CA SER A 117 3.64 10.64 -2.84
C SER A 117 2.25 9.98 -2.85
N GLU A 118 1.64 9.88 -4.03
CA GLU A 118 0.37 9.13 -4.21
C GLU A 118 0.56 7.65 -3.87
N ALA A 119 1.75 7.10 -4.14
CA ALA A 119 2.12 5.73 -3.78
C ALA A 119 2.12 5.50 -2.26
N TYR A 120 2.65 6.44 -1.48
CA TYR A 120 2.57 6.38 -0.02
C TYR A 120 1.12 6.36 0.47
N ALA A 121 0.29 7.27 -0.04
CA ALA A 121 -1.13 7.35 0.32
C ALA A 121 -1.90 6.06 -0.04
N PHE A 122 -1.64 5.49 -1.22
CA PHE A 122 -2.20 4.20 -1.62
C PHE A 122 -1.78 3.06 -0.67
N LEU A 123 -0.48 2.94 -0.39
CA LEU A 123 0.04 1.85 0.44
C LEU A 123 -0.41 1.96 1.90
N ASP A 124 -0.55 3.17 2.43
CA ASP A 124 -1.12 3.39 3.76
C ASP A 124 -2.60 2.99 3.80
N ALA A 125 -3.39 3.34 2.78
CA ALA A 125 -4.78 2.90 2.69
C ALA A 125 -4.90 1.37 2.58
N LEU A 126 -4.05 0.74 1.77
CA LEU A 126 -4.00 -0.72 1.63
C LEU A 126 -3.56 -1.39 2.93
N HIS A 127 -2.61 -0.80 3.66
CA HIS A 127 -2.17 -1.29 4.96
C HIS A 127 -3.33 -1.31 5.95
N ARG A 128 -4.04 -0.19 6.11
CA ARG A 128 -5.21 -0.07 7.00
C ARG A 128 -6.29 -1.09 6.63
N MET A 129 -6.57 -1.26 5.34
CA MET A 129 -7.51 -2.28 4.86
C MET A 129 -7.06 -3.69 5.25
N THR A 130 -5.79 -4.02 4.99
CA THR A 130 -5.20 -5.35 5.19
C THR A 130 -5.16 -5.74 6.67
N VAL A 131 -4.85 -4.79 7.57
CA VAL A 131 -4.89 -5.02 9.02
C VAL A 131 -6.26 -5.56 9.45
N THR A 132 -7.36 -5.08 8.86
CA THR A 132 -8.70 -5.56 9.20
C THR A 132 -9.04 -6.97 8.71
N GLN A 133 -8.15 -7.60 7.96
CA GLN A 133 -8.25 -8.97 7.47
C GLN A 133 -7.42 -9.95 8.31
N LEU A 134 -6.60 -9.46 9.25
CA LEU A 134 -5.81 -10.33 10.13
C LEU A 134 -6.73 -11.25 10.96
N PRO A 135 -6.39 -12.55 11.10
CA PRO A 135 -7.10 -13.45 12.00
C PRO A 135 -7.17 -12.87 13.41
N GLY A 136 -8.34 -12.94 14.04
CA GLY A 136 -8.56 -12.40 15.38
C GLY A 136 -8.74 -10.87 15.47
N TRP A 137 -8.46 -10.09 14.40
CA TRP A 137 -8.57 -8.63 14.45
C TRP A 137 -9.98 -8.14 14.79
N ARG A 138 -10.99 -8.79 14.21
CA ARG A 138 -12.40 -8.48 14.47
C ARG A 138 -12.98 -9.23 15.66
N GLU A 139 -12.41 -10.38 16.02
CA GLU A 139 -12.93 -11.25 17.10
C GLU A 139 -12.53 -10.73 18.48
N LEU A 140 -11.39 -10.02 18.57
CA LEU A 140 -11.01 -9.25 19.75
C LEU A 140 -11.91 -8.03 19.99
N SER A 141 -13.06 -7.88 19.30
CA SER A 141 -14.03 -6.81 19.56
C SER A 141 -14.63 -6.84 20.97
N ASN A 142 -14.48 -7.96 21.69
CA ASN A 142 -14.84 -8.06 23.11
C ASN A 142 -13.71 -7.58 24.05
N SER A 143 -12.50 -7.40 23.55
CA SER A 143 -11.43 -6.68 24.22
C SER A 143 -11.64 -5.19 23.99
N ALA A 144 -11.67 -4.38 25.04
CA ALA A 144 -11.83 -2.95 24.91
C ALA A 144 -10.77 -2.36 23.94
N TRP A 145 -11.20 -1.56 22.97
CA TRP A 145 -10.30 -0.77 22.11
C TRP A 145 -9.22 -0.03 22.93
N PRO A 146 -9.52 0.60 24.08
CA PRO A 146 -8.48 1.07 24.98
C PRO A 146 -7.81 -0.09 25.73
N ILE A 147 -6.48 -0.11 25.71
CA ILE A 147 -5.70 -1.00 26.57
C ILE A 147 -5.93 -0.58 28.02
N GLN A 148 -6.66 -1.41 28.76
CA GLN A 148 -6.98 -1.20 30.18
C GLN A 148 -6.21 -2.14 31.11
N ASP A 149 -5.59 -3.19 30.54
CA ASP A 149 -4.80 -4.18 31.29
C ASP A 149 -3.29 -3.96 31.05
N ARG A 150 -2.53 -3.81 32.14
CA ARG A 150 -1.06 -3.68 32.09
C ARG A 150 -0.36 -5.02 31.82
N LEU A 151 -1.08 -6.13 31.92
CA LEU A 151 -0.60 -7.49 31.68
C LEU A 151 -1.09 -8.05 30.33
N ILE A 152 -1.56 -7.21 29.41
CA ILE A 152 -2.10 -7.63 28.10
C ILE A 152 -1.13 -8.47 27.24
N PHE A 153 0.17 -8.40 27.52
CA PHE A 153 1.21 -9.20 26.84
C PHE A 153 1.72 -10.38 27.68
N ASP A 154 1.23 -10.55 28.91
CA ASP A 154 1.59 -11.63 29.83
C ASP A 154 0.62 -12.82 29.69
N HIS A 155 0.34 -13.19 28.43
CA HIS A 155 -0.38 -14.40 28.11
C HIS A 155 0.61 -15.43 27.56
N PRO A 156 0.54 -16.70 27.99
CA PRO A 156 1.41 -17.74 27.46
C PRO A 156 1.24 -17.83 25.95
N ARG A 157 2.34 -17.74 25.19
CA ARG A 157 2.28 -17.93 23.74
C ARG A 157 1.70 -19.32 23.45
N PRO A 158 0.73 -19.44 22.53
CA PRO A 158 0.31 -20.75 22.07
C PRO A 158 1.51 -21.49 21.48
N ALA A 159 1.63 -22.77 21.85
CA ALA A 159 2.69 -23.68 21.42
C ALA A 159 2.60 -24.00 19.92
#